data_AF-A0A965D5X6-F1
#
_entry.id   AF-A0A965D5X6-F1
#
_cell.length_a   1.000
_cell.length_b   1.000
_cell.length_c   1.000
_cell.angle_alpha   90.00
_cell.angle_beta   90.00
_cell.angle_gamma   90.00
#
_symmetry.space_group_name_H-M   'P 1'
#
loop_
_entity.id
_entity.type
_entity.pdbx_description
1 polymer ?
#
loop_
_entity_poly.entity_id
_entity_poly.type
_entity_poly.pdbx_seq_one_letter_code
_entity_poly.pdbx_strand_id
1 'polypeptide(L)'
;FHTPKNLAMALSVEAAELLEHFQWLTPQQCERLNRMTKRAIGEEIADVLLYLTRLADVLEIDPVAAARRKMKINARKYPVRRARGNARKYNAG
;
A
#
# COMPACT_ATOMS: atom_id res chain seq x y z
N PHE A 1 -1.16 -23.48 12.06
CA PHE A 1 -1.03 -22.90 10.71
C PHE A 1 -1.58 -21.47 10.56
N HIS A 2 -1.90 -20.73 11.63
CA HIS A 2 -2.23 -19.30 11.54
C HIS A 2 -1.68 -18.51 12.74
N THR A 3 -0.40 -18.73 13.10
CA THR A 3 0.23 -17.87 14.12
C THR A 3 0.39 -16.46 13.57
N PRO A 4 0.37 -15.41 14.41
CA PRO A 4 0.65 -14.05 13.97
C PRO A 4 1.96 -13.93 13.19
N LYS A 5 3.00 -14.67 13.60
CA LYS A 5 4.28 -14.74 12.90
C LYS A 5 4.12 -15.23 11.46
N ASN A 6 3.42 -16.34 11.26
CA ASN A 6 3.26 -16.92 9.92
C ASN A 6 2.40 -16.04 9.02
N LEU A 7 1.36 -15.41 9.58
CA LEU A 7 0.51 -14.46 8.85
C LEU A 7 1.29 -13.20 8.43
N ALA A 8 2.15 -12.68 9.31
CA ALA A 8 3.02 -11.55 8.97
C ALA A 8 4.08 -11.93 7.91
N MET A 9 4.61 -13.15 7.95
CA MET A 9 5.50 -13.65 6.91
C MET A 9 4.79 -13.78 5.56
N ALA A 10 3.60 -14.40 5.53
CA ALA A 10 2.81 -14.51 4.31
C ALA A 10 2.44 -13.14 3.73
N LEU A 11 1.97 -12.21 4.57
CA LEU A 11 1.72 -10.82 4.17
C LEU A 11 2.93 -10.17 3.49
N SER A 12 4.14 -10.44 3.99
CA SER A 12 5.37 -9.92 3.38
C SER A 12 5.67 -10.52 2.01
N VAL A 13 5.27 -11.78 1.77
CA VAL A 13 5.43 -12.44 0.48
C VAL A 13 4.46 -11.82 -0.54
N GLU A 14 3.17 -11.72 -0.21
CA GLU A 14 2.17 -11.12 -1.12
C GLU A 14 2.50 -9.65 -1.45
N ALA A 15 3.06 -8.91 -0.48
CA ALA A 15 3.51 -7.54 -0.73
C ALA A 15 4.71 -7.48 -1.70
N ALA A 16 5.56 -8.51 -1.70
CA ALA A 16 6.65 -8.63 -2.65
C ALA A 16 6.12 -9.05 -4.04
N GLU A 17 5.18 -9.98 -4.12
CA GLU A 17 4.52 -10.38 -5.38
C GLU A 17 3.81 -9.18 -6.04
N LEU A 18 3.11 -8.37 -5.25
CA LEU A 18 2.57 -7.08 -5.72
C LEU A 18 3.65 -6.16 -6.29
N LEU A 19 4.82 -6.07 -5.65
CA LEU A 19 5.93 -5.23 -6.10
C LEU A 19 6.52 -5.72 -7.43
N GLU A 20 6.54 -7.04 -7.68
CA GLU A 20 7.11 -7.63 -8.90
C GLU A 20 6.45 -7.12 -10.18
N HIS A 21 5.17 -6.72 -10.12
CA HIS A 21 4.48 -6.10 -11.24
C HIS A 21 5.05 -4.73 -11.66
N PHE A 22 5.79 -4.06 -10.77
CA PHE A 22 6.33 -2.72 -11.00
C PHE A 22 7.86 -2.69 -11.14
N GLN A 23 8.56 -3.76 -10.76
CA GLN A 23 10.01 -3.78 -10.57
C GLN A 23 10.84 -3.31 -11.79
N TRP A 24 10.34 -3.53 -13.01
CA TRP A 24 11.02 -3.17 -14.27
C TRP A 24 10.36 -2.01 -15.00
N LEU A 25 9.34 -1.39 -14.42
CA LEU A 25 8.58 -0.33 -15.07
C LEU A 25 9.14 1.06 -14.72
N THR A 26 9.23 1.92 -15.72
CA THR A 26 9.41 3.36 -15.49
C THR A 26 8.11 3.99 -14.98
N PRO A 27 8.17 5.17 -14.32
CA PRO A 27 6.96 5.88 -13.87
C PRO A 27 5.92 6.08 -14.98
N GLN A 28 6.35 6.40 -16.20
CA GLN A 28 5.48 6.59 -17.36
C GLN A 28 4.82 5.29 -17.83
N GLN A 29 5.50 4.15 -17.67
CA GLN A 29 4.95 2.83 -17.98
C GLN A 29 3.90 2.41 -16.93
N CYS A 30 4.11 2.73 -15.66
CA CYS A 30 3.14 2.48 -14.58
C CYS A 30 1.79 3.19 -14.82
N GLU A 31 1.78 4.33 -15.50
CA GLU A 31 0.54 5.04 -15.85
C GLU A 31 -0.24 4.37 -17.00
N ARG A 32 0.39 3.46 -17.76
CA ARG A 32 -0.12 2.88 -19.01
C ARG A 32 -0.30 1.36 -18.93
N LEU A 33 -0.58 0.82 -17.75
CA LEU A 33 -0.81 -0.61 -17.55
C LEU A 33 -2.02 -1.12 -18.34
N ASN A 34 -1.83 -2.24 -19.04
CA ASN A 34 -2.91 -2.92 -19.76
C ASN A 34 -3.89 -3.61 -18.79
N ARG A 35 -5.05 -4.04 -19.32
CA ARG A 35 -6.12 -4.65 -18.52
C ARG A 35 -5.70 -5.95 -17.81
N MET A 36 -4.88 -6.78 -18.44
CA MET A 36 -4.44 -8.04 -17.85
C MET A 36 -3.49 -7.79 -16.67
N THR A 37 -2.54 -6.88 -16.82
CA THR A 37 -1.63 -6.50 -15.73
C THR A 37 -2.38 -5.87 -14.56
N LYS A 38 -3.37 -5.00 -14.83
CA LYS A 38 -4.22 -4.44 -13.77
C LYS A 38 -5.03 -5.50 -13.03
N ARG A 39 -5.45 -6.57 -13.72
CA ARG A 39 -6.13 -7.69 -13.08
C ARG A 39 -5.17 -8.44 -12.14
N ALA A 40 -3.98 -8.80 -12.61
CA ALA A 40 -2.99 -9.50 -11.77
C ALA A 40 -2.63 -8.68 -10.52
N ILE A 41 -2.31 -7.38 -10.69
CA ILE A 41 -2.11 -6.45 -9.55
C ILE A 41 -3.30 -6.46 -8.59
N GLY A 42 -4.53 -6.58 -9.11
CA GLY A 42 -5.74 -6.64 -8.29
C GLY A 42 -5.83 -7.89 -7.43
N GLU A 43 -5.37 -9.04 -7.93
CA GLU A 43 -5.28 -10.29 -7.15
C GLU A 43 -4.26 -10.12 -6.01
N GLU A 44 -3.04 -9.63 -6.31
CA GLU A 44 -2.01 -9.41 -5.29
C GLU A 44 -2.43 -8.39 -4.21
N ILE A 45 -3.14 -7.32 -4.61
CA ILE A 45 -3.73 -6.38 -3.65
C ILE A 45 -4.75 -7.09 -2.74
N ALA A 46 -5.56 -7.99 -3.30
CA ALA A 46 -6.53 -8.76 -2.53
C ALA A 46 -5.83 -9.70 -1.55
N ASP A 47 -4.75 -10.37 -1.95
CA ASP A 47 -3.99 -11.26 -1.07
C ASP A 47 -3.34 -10.49 0.08
N VAL A 48 -2.70 -9.35 -0.19
CA VAL A 48 -2.20 -8.44 0.86
C VAL A 48 -3.32 -8.03 1.83
N LEU A 49 -4.49 -7.67 1.30
CA LEU A 49 -5.63 -7.27 2.12
C LEU A 49 -6.14 -8.43 2.99
N LEU A 50 -6.23 -9.64 2.43
CA LEU A 50 -6.72 -10.83 3.12
C LEU A 50 -5.79 -11.22 4.28
N TYR A 51 -4.48 -11.27 4.04
CA TYR A 51 -3.53 -11.59 5.12
C TYR A 51 -3.46 -10.49 6.18
N LEU A 52 -3.51 -9.22 5.79
CA LEU A 52 -3.56 -8.12 6.76
C LEU A 52 -4.83 -8.20 7.62
N THR A 53 -5.98 -8.47 6.98
CA THR A 53 -7.26 -8.61 7.68
C THR A 53 -7.22 -9.78 8.65
N ARG A 54 -6.68 -10.93 8.22
CA ARG A 54 -6.57 -12.11 9.07
C ARG A 54 -5.59 -11.92 10.22
N LEU A 55 -4.47 -11.25 9.98
CA LEU A 55 -3.51 -10.89 11.02
C LEU A 55 -4.14 -9.95 12.05
N ALA A 56 -4.89 -8.95 11.60
CA ALA A 56 -5.59 -8.01 12.47
C ALA A 56 -6.64 -8.72 13.35
N ASP A 57 -7.42 -9.64 12.76
CA ASP A 57 -8.40 -10.46 13.47
C ASP A 57 -7.74 -11.33 14.57
N VAL A 58 -6.67 -12.06 14.23
CA VAL A 58 -5.94 -12.91 15.19
C VAL A 58 -5.28 -12.10 16.31
N LEU A 59 -4.93 -10.83 16.07
CA LEU A 59 -4.35 -9.92 17.06
C LEU A 59 -5.41 -9.05 17.77
N GLU A 60 -6.69 -9.20 17.44
CA GLU A 60 -7.79 -8.40 17.98
C GLU A 60 -7.61 -6.88 17.74
N ILE A 61 -7.08 -6.52 16.57
CA ILE A 61 -6.84 -5.13 16.16
C ILE A 61 -7.90 -4.70 15.15
N ASP A 62 -8.58 -3.57 15.39
CA ASP A 62 -9.33 -2.87 14.33
C ASP A 62 -8.34 -2.08 13.44
N PRO A 63 -8.10 -2.53 12.19
CA PRO A 63 -7.14 -1.89 11.31
C PRO A 63 -7.59 -0.48 10.87
N VAL A 64 -8.91 -0.24 10.76
CA VAL A 64 -9.45 1.05 10.36
C VAL A 64 -9.33 2.07 11.49
N ALA A 65 -9.61 1.67 12.74
CA ALA A 65 -9.34 2.51 13.90
C ALA A 65 -7.85 2.79 14.07
N ALA A 66 -6.98 1.79 13.86
CA ALA A 66 -5.53 1.97 13.88
C ALA A 66 -5.05 2.98 12.82
N ALA A 67 -5.53 2.87 11.57
CA ALA A 67 -5.25 3.82 10.50
C ALA A 67 -5.73 5.24 10.84
N ARG A 68 -6.95 5.39 11.38
CA ARG A 68 -7.48 6.69 11.83
C ARG A 68 -6.62 7.33 12.92
N ARG A 69 -6.16 6.57 13.92
CA ARG A 69 -5.22 7.07 14.93
C ARG A 69 -3.89 7.51 14.29
N LYS A 70 -3.35 6.70 13.37
CA LYS A 70 -2.10 7.02 12.67
C LYS A 70 -2.21 8.30 11.83
N MET A 71 -3.32 8.52 11.12
CA MET A 71 -3.55 9.76 10.36
C MET A 71 -3.51 11.00 11.25
N LYS A 72 -4.14 10.96 12.44
CA LYS A 72 -4.08 12.07 13.41
C LYS A 72 -2.65 12.34 13.89
N ILE A 73 -1.86 11.29 14.13
CA ILE A 73 -0.45 11.41 14.51
C ILE A 73 0.37 12.03 13.37
N ASN A 74 0.18 11.56 12.14
CA ASN A 74 0.90 12.05 10.97
C ASN A 74 0.57 13.53 10.67
N ALA A 75 -0.68 13.95 10.86
CA ALA A 75 -1.09 15.35 10.68
C ALA A 75 -0.38 16.30 11.65
N ARG A 76 -0.04 15.84 12.86
CA ARG A 76 0.77 16.60 13.83
C ARG A 76 2.24 16.68 13.43
N LYS A 77 2.78 15.60 12.84
CA LYS A 77 4.18 15.54 12.37
C LYS A 77 4.42 16.32 11.08
N TYR A 78 3.41 16.40 10.21
CA TYR A 78 3.47 17.14 8.94
C TYR A 78 2.30 18.11 8.84
N PRO A 79 2.38 19.31 9.44
CA PRO A 79 1.41 20.35 9.20
C PRO A 79 1.36 20.65 7.69
N VAL A 80 0.14 20.76 7.15
CA VAL A 80 -0.24 20.82 5.72
C VAL A 80 0.50 21.89 4.88
N ARG A 81 1.39 22.71 5.46
CA ARG A 81 2.22 23.69 4.73
C ARG A 81 3.29 23.10 3.81
N ARG A 82 3.65 21.81 3.91
CA ARG A 82 4.60 21.19 2.95
C ARG A 82 3.95 20.60 1.69
N ALA A 83 2.62 20.53 1.60
CA ALA A 83 1.93 19.85 0.50
C ALA A 83 1.57 20.75 -0.71
N ARG A 84 1.63 22.08 -0.59
CA ARG A 84 1.29 23.01 -1.71
C ARG A 84 2.49 23.53 -2.51
N GLY A 85 3.72 23.25 -2.08
CA GLY A 85 4.92 23.85 -2.67
C GLY A 85 5.49 23.17 -3.92
N ASN A 86 5.12 21.92 -4.22
CA ASN A 86 5.81 21.13 -5.26
C ASN A 86 4.98 20.84 -6.53
N ALA A 87 3.68 21.19 -6.55
CA ALA A 87 2.80 20.93 -7.70
C ALA A 87 2.83 22.03 -8.78
N ARG A 88 3.70 23.04 -8.67
CA ARG A 88 3.79 24.17 -9.64
C ARG A 88 5.09 24.23 -10.45
N LYS A 89 6.00 23.26 -10.33
CA LYS A 89 7.33 23.35 -10.98
C LYS A 89 7.51 22.60 -12.31
N TYR A 90 6.46 22.05 -12.92
CA TYR A 90 6.56 21.40 -14.24
C TYR A 90 5.51 21.89 -15.24
N ASN A 91 5.42 23.21 -15.41
CA ASN A 91 4.78 23.83 -16.58
C ASN A 91 5.50 25.15 -16.88
N ALA A 92 6.73 25.07 -17.38
CA ALA A 92 7.41 26.13 -18.12
C ALA A 92 8.68 25.54 -18.74
N GLY A 93 8.72 25.49 -20.07
CA GLY A 93 9.86 25.02 -20.87
C GLY A 93 9.41 24.18 -22.04
#